data_AF-A0A382TCD6-F1
#
_entry.id   AF-A0A382TCD6-F1
#
_cell.length_a   1.000
_cell.length_b   1.000
_cell.length_c   1.000
_cell.angle_alpha   90.00
_cell.angle_beta   90.00
_cell.angle_gamma   90.00
#
_symmetry.space_group_name_H-M   'P 1'
#
loop_
_entity.id
_entity.type
_entity.pdbx_description
1 polymer ?
#
loop_
_entity_poly.entity_id
_entity_poly.type
_entity_poly.pdbx_seq_one_letter_code
_entity_poly.pdbx_strand_id
1 'polypeptide(L)'
;MNVSLKNPFDIRKENFPDKINFYGPGLKPHTTSEFSGSMKEFVSISVTGNRCALNCEHCNTKMLDNMLDLPSYVGGLFNMAKS
;
A
#
# COMPACT_ATOMS: atom_id res chain seq x y z
N MET A 1 -24.00 41.04 -5.32
CA MET A 1 -22.53 40.94 -5.26
C MET A 1 -22.12 39.65 -5.95
N ASN A 2 -21.49 39.73 -7.13
CA ASN A 2 -20.92 38.55 -7.79
C ASN A 2 -19.54 38.31 -7.19
N VAL A 3 -19.40 37.27 -6.38
CA VAL A 3 -18.09 36.81 -5.92
C VAL A 3 -17.44 36.10 -7.10
N SER A 4 -16.45 36.73 -7.72
CA SER A 4 -15.59 36.06 -8.68
C SER A 4 -14.72 35.07 -7.91
N LEU A 5 -15.14 33.81 -7.89
CA LEU A 5 -14.36 32.74 -7.30
C LEU A 5 -13.18 32.45 -8.23
N LYS A 6 -11.97 32.53 -7.70
CA LYS A 6 -10.77 32.06 -8.41
C LYS A 6 -10.99 30.61 -8.87
N ASN A 7 -10.51 30.28 -10.07
CA ASN A 7 -10.55 28.90 -10.58
C ASN A 7 -9.79 27.98 -9.59
N PRO A 8 -10.41 26.89 -9.10
CA PRO A 8 -9.77 25.98 -8.16
C PRO A 8 -8.43 25.41 -8.63
N PHE A 9 -8.24 25.22 -9.94
CA PHE A 9 -7.00 24.70 -10.50
C PHE A 9 -5.85 25.72 -10.39
N ASP A 10 -6.15 27.00 -10.54
CA ASP A 10 -5.14 28.07 -10.37
C ASP A 10 -4.72 28.17 -8.90
N ILE A 11 -5.68 28.06 -7.97
CA ILE A 11 -5.38 27.97 -6.53
C ILE A 11 -4.48 26.76 -6.26
N ARG A 12 -4.77 25.59 -6.85
CA ARG A 12 -3.92 24.39 -6.71
C ARG A 12 -2.49 24.66 -7.20
N LYS A 13 -2.31 25.32 -8.34
CA LYS A 13 -0.98 25.63 -8.89
C LYS A 13 -0.22 26.67 -8.07
N GLU A 14 -0.91 27.67 -7.50
CA GLU A 14 -0.31 28.67 -6.62
C GLU A 14 0.23 28.04 -5.33
N ASN A 15 -0.40 26.96 -4.83
CA ASN A 15 -0.13 26.42 -3.49
C ASN A 15 0.58 25.07 -3.48
N PHE A 16 0.57 24.30 -4.57
CA PHE A 16 1.12 22.95 -4.62
C PHE A 16 2.01 22.73 -5.86
N PRO A 17 3.09 21.93 -5.74
CA PRO A 17 3.91 21.55 -6.89
C PRO A 17 3.10 20.82 -7.97
N ASP A 18 3.54 20.92 -9.23
CA ASP A 18 2.99 20.13 -10.32
C ASP A 18 3.59 18.72 -10.36
N LYS A 19 3.42 18.01 -9.24
CA LYS A 19 3.86 16.62 -9.06
C LYS A 19 2.69 15.79 -8.56
N ILE A 20 2.57 14.58 -9.10
CA ILE A 20 1.63 13.56 -8.65
C ILE A 20 2.47 12.34 -8.29
N ASN A 21 2.37 11.89 -7.05
CA ASN A 21 3.04 10.67 -6.59
C ASN A 21 2.07 9.50 -6.62
N PHE A 22 2.51 8.38 -7.16
CA PHE A 22 1.75 7.12 -7.16
C PHE A 22 2.43 6.12 -6.24
N TYR A 23 1.64 5.39 -5.47
CA TYR A 23 2.11 4.36 -4.55
C TYR A 23 1.45 3.03 -4.93
N GLY A 24 2.27 2.00 -5.19
CA GLY A 24 1.82 0.68 -5.57
C GLY A 24 1.74 -0.26 -4.35
N PRO A 25 0.64 -1.01 -4.15
CA PRO A 25 0.55 -1.95 -3.04
C PRO A 25 1.56 -3.09 -3.20
N GLY A 26 2.25 -3.43 -2.11
CA GLY A 26 3.33 -4.41 -2.10
C GLY A 26 2.87 -5.87 -1.95
N LEU A 27 1.59 -6.16 -2.17
CA LEU A 27 1.07 -7.54 -2.12
C LEU A 27 1.26 -8.27 -3.45
N LYS A 28 1.15 -7.56 -4.58
CA LYS A 28 1.34 -8.12 -5.91
C LYS A 28 2.30 -7.23 -6.70
N PRO A 29 3.35 -7.79 -7.32
CA PRO A 29 4.21 -7.00 -8.17
C PRO A 29 3.43 -6.41 -9.35
N HIS A 30 3.61 -5.12 -9.58
CA HIS A 30 3.05 -4.40 -10.71
C HIS A 30 4.19 -3.72 -11.47
N THR A 31 4.25 -3.96 -12.77
CA THR A 31 5.22 -3.31 -13.65
C THR A 31 4.48 -2.77 -14.86
N THR A 32 4.58 -1.47 -15.06
CA THR A 32 3.99 -0.72 -16.17
C THR A 32 5.04 0.22 -16.75
N SER A 33 4.77 0.85 -17.90
CA SER A 33 5.67 1.86 -18.47
C SER A 33 5.91 3.05 -17.53
N GLU A 34 4.93 3.35 -16.69
CA GLU A 34 4.91 4.50 -15.78
C GLU A 34 5.40 4.15 -14.36
N PHE A 35 5.45 2.87 -14.02
CA PHE A 35 5.76 2.41 -12.66
C PHE A 35 6.54 1.09 -12.65
N SER A 36 7.77 1.17 -12.12
CA SER A 36 8.62 0.05 -11.74
C SER A 36 9.19 0.30 -10.34
N GLY A 37 8.36 0.07 -9.32
CA GLY A 37 8.69 0.37 -7.92
C GLY A 37 9.13 -0.85 -7.10
N SER A 38 9.81 -0.59 -5.99
CA SER A 38 10.17 -1.60 -4.99
C SER A 38 8.97 -1.98 -4.14
N MET A 39 8.73 -3.29 -3.97
CA MET A 39 7.67 -3.82 -3.10
C MET A 39 7.90 -3.57 -1.59
N LYS A 40 9.08 -3.05 -1.24
CA LYS A 40 9.51 -2.87 0.16
C LYS A 40 8.82 -1.73 0.90
N GLU A 41 8.18 -0.79 0.19
CA GLU A 41 7.48 0.33 0.83
C GLU A 41 6.14 -0.10 1.45
N PHE A 42 5.57 -1.21 0.98
CA PHE A 42 4.27 -1.72 1.40
C PHE A 42 4.37 -3.20 1.77
N VAL A 43 5.06 -3.48 2.87
CA VAL A 43 5.27 -4.84 3.37
C VAL A 43 3.93 -5.45 3.80
N SER A 44 3.61 -6.61 3.23
CA SER A 44 2.42 -7.37 3.62
C SER A 44 2.76 -8.30 4.78
N ILE A 45 2.19 -8.05 5.96
CA ILE A 45 2.43 -8.84 7.18
C ILE A 45 1.15 -9.54 7.60
N SER A 46 1.21 -10.85 7.81
CA SER A 46 0.12 -11.61 8.40
C SER A 46 0.30 -11.73 9.91
N VAL A 47 -0.61 -11.10 10.66
CA VAL A 47 -0.65 -11.17 12.12
C VAL A 47 -1.16 -12.51 12.65
N THR A 48 -1.74 -13.35 11.77
CA THR A 48 -2.26 -14.68 12.08
C THR A 48 -1.51 -15.81 11.37
N GLY A 49 -0.42 -15.50 10.65
CA GLY A 49 0.28 -16.46 9.80
C GLY A 49 -0.58 -16.90 8.62
N ASN A 50 -0.68 -18.19 8.35
CA ASN A 50 -1.52 -18.73 7.27
C ASN A 50 -3.00 -18.98 7.66
N ARG A 51 -3.43 -18.53 8.83
CA ARG A 51 -4.80 -18.75 9.32
C ARG A 51 -5.71 -17.56 9.00
N CYS A 52 -6.81 -17.82 8.30
CA CYS A 52 -7.87 -16.83 8.04
C CYS A 52 -9.19 -17.30 8.66
N ALA A 53 -9.81 -16.49 9.52
CA ALA A 53 -11.06 -16.84 10.18
C ALA A 53 -12.24 -17.02 9.19
N LEU A 54 -12.20 -16.35 8.04
CA LEU A 54 -13.24 -16.46 7.03
C LEU A 54 -13.10 -17.70 6.15
N ASN A 55 -11.88 -18.24 6.00
CA ASN A 55 -11.55 -19.40 5.17
C ASN A 55 -12.31 -19.48 3.83
N CYS A 56 -12.43 -18.34 3.13
CA CYS A 56 -13.25 -18.24 1.93
C CYS A 56 -12.71 -19.11 0.79
N GLU A 57 -13.59 -19.77 0.04
CA GLU A 57 -13.23 -20.55 -1.16
C GLU A 57 -12.48 -19.69 -2.21
N HIS A 58 -12.77 -18.38 -2.26
CA HIS A 58 -12.14 -17.43 -3.18
C HIS A 58 -10.62 -17.40 -3.11
N CYS A 59 -10.04 -17.46 -1.90
CA CYS A 59 -8.59 -17.39 -1.72
C CYS A 59 -8.03 -18.67 -1.13
N ASN A 60 -8.84 -19.44 -0.38
CA ASN A 60 -8.44 -20.66 0.30
C ASN A 60 -7.09 -20.51 1.03
N THR A 61 -6.97 -19.39 1.76
CA THR A 61 -5.78 -18.90 2.47
C THR A 61 -4.51 -18.64 1.64
N LYS A 62 -4.49 -18.93 0.33
CA LYS A 62 -3.32 -18.77 -0.55
C LYS A 62 -2.75 -17.36 -0.63
N MET A 63 -3.57 -16.34 -0.40
CA MET A 63 -3.08 -14.96 -0.32
C MET A 63 -2.09 -14.75 0.83
N LEU A 64 -2.25 -15.49 1.93
CA LEU A 64 -1.41 -15.38 3.12
C LEU A 64 -0.02 -15.98 2.91
N ASP A 65 0.16 -16.89 1.94
CA ASP A 65 1.43 -17.56 1.64
C ASP A 65 2.54 -16.56 1.24
N ASN A 66 2.17 -15.40 0.69
CA ASN A 66 3.10 -14.35 0.25
C ASN A 66 3.24 -13.20 1.26
N MET A 67 2.66 -13.33 2.45
CA MET A 67 2.78 -12.35 3.52
C MET A 67 3.86 -12.78 4.53
N LEU A 68 4.52 -11.82 5.16
CA LEU A 68 5.44 -12.11 6.26
C LEU A 68 4.68 -12.67 7.46
N ASP A 69 5.11 -13.82 7.98
CA ASP A 69 4.48 -14.49 9.10
C ASP A 69 4.96 -13.90 10.43
N LEU A 70 4.14 -13.04 11.04
CA LEU A 70 4.46 -12.44 12.33
C LEU A 70 4.53 -13.48 13.46
N PRO A 71 3.58 -14.42 13.60
CA PRO A 71 3.69 -15.49 14.60
C PRO A 71 4.99 -16.29 14.58
N SER A 72 5.58 -16.53 13.40
CA SER A 72 6.86 -17.26 13.28
C SER A 72 8.12 -16.41 13.43
N TYR A 73 7.99 -15.08 13.50
CA TYR A 73 9.13 -14.17 13.52
C TYR A 73 9.63 -13.86 14.94
N VAL A 74 10.95 -13.86 15.09
CA VAL A 74 11.62 -13.55 16.36
C VAL A 74 11.92 -12.05 16.42
N GLY A 75 11.02 -11.31 17.09
CA GLY A 75 11.05 -9.87 17.21
C GLY A 75 9.64 -9.32 16.99
N GLY A 76 9.16 -8.38 17.79
CA GLY A 76 7.78 -7.89 17.62
C GLY A 76 7.51 -7.27 16.23
N LEU A 77 6.24 -6.99 15.95
CA LEU A 77 5.77 -6.38 14.69
C LEU A 77 6.61 -5.17 14.25
N PHE A 78 7.02 -4.32 15.19
CA PHE A 78 7.83 -3.13 14.88
C PHE A 78 9.22 -3.46 14.33
N ASN A 79 9.81 -4.58 14.72
CA ASN A 79 11.10 -5.01 14.18
C ASN A 79 10.92 -5.57 12.76
N MET A 80 9.87 -6.34 12.54
CA MET A 80 9.51 -6.85 11.21
C MET A 80 9.18 -5.73 10.22
N ALA A 81 8.49 -4.68 10.66
CA ALA A 81 8.13 -3.56 9.78
C ALA A 81 9.33 -2.68 9.38
N LYS A 82 10.48 -2.79 10.08
CA LYS A 82 11.68 -2.01 9.82
C LYS A 82 12.72 -2.73 8.95
N SER A 83 12.62 -4.05 8.82
CA SER A 83 13.54 -4.89 8.04
C SER A 83 13.23 -4.85 6.54
#